data_AF-A0A8U0HWC5-F1
#
_entry.id   AF-A0A8U0HWC5-F1
#
_cell.length_a   1.000
_cell.length_b   1.000
_cell.length_c   1.000
_cell.angle_alpha   90.00
_cell.angle_beta   90.00
_cell.angle_gamma   90.00
#
_symmetry.space_group_name_H-M   'P 1'
#
loop_
_entity.id
_entity.type
_entity.pdbx_description
1 polymer ?
#
loop_
_entity_poly.entity_id
_entity_poly.type
_entity_poly.pdbx_seq_one_letter_code
_entity_poly.pdbx_strand_id
1 'polypeptide(L)'
;MTRPSPSRTRFDVTLVARIFVSLLFLVSLAAAVGTVWSGDSDSLTTVAGSLYVTGALAVGVFLDVTDTPRWQAAFFGGMVVFGLAEYAASPDWFDLLLVAAGAAMLVALALDARSG
;
A
#
# COMPACT_ATOMS: atom_id res chain seq x y z
N MET A 1 -26.27 -26.81 17.38
CA MET A 1 -25.29 -26.17 16.47
C MET A 1 -25.57 -24.68 16.44
N THR A 2 -24.89 -23.90 17.29
CA THR A 2 -25.02 -22.44 17.37
C THR A 2 -23.90 -21.80 16.56
N ARG A 3 -24.26 -21.10 15.47
CA ARG A 3 -23.32 -20.27 14.70
C ARG A 3 -22.73 -19.19 15.63
N PRO A 4 -21.40 -19.04 15.74
CA PRO A 4 -20.81 -17.90 16.42
C PRO A 4 -21.26 -16.62 15.71
N SER A 5 -21.96 -15.74 16.42
CA SER A 5 -22.23 -14.37 15.96
C SER A 5 -20.88 -13.64 15.82
N PRO A 6 -20.58 -13.04 14.66
CA PRO A 6 -19.33 -12.31 14.48
C PRO A 6 -19.18 -11.24 15.57
N SER A 7 -18.04 -11.26 16.26
CA SER A 7 -17.78 -10.35 17.38
C SER A 7 -17.84 -8.90 16.89
N ARG A 8 -18.63 -8.05 17.55
CA ARG A 8 -18.81 -6.62 17.21
C ARG A 8 -17.47 -5.90 16.97
N THR A 9 -16.45 -6.25 17.75
CA THR A 9 -15.08 -5.71 17.63
C THR A 9 -14.45 -5.92 16.25
N ARG A 10 -14.69 -7.06 15.59
CA ARG A 10 -14.17 -7.30 14.22
C ARG A 10 -14.85 -6.37 13.22
N PHE A 11 -16.15 -6.16 13.36
CA PHE A 11 -16.91 -5.27 12.49
C PHE A 11 -16.43 -3.82 12.61
N ASP A 12 -16.18 -3.36 13.83
CA ASP A 12 -15.69 -1.99 14.08
C ASP A 12 -14.30 -1.77 13.48
N VAL A 13 -13.37 -2.72 13.65
CA VAL A 13 -12.01 -2.59 13.10
C VAL A 13 -12.01 -2.61 11.57
N THR A 14 -12.78 -3.50 10.94
CA THR A 14 -12.88 -3.55 9.46
C THR A 14 -13.51 -2.28 8.89
N LEU A 15 -14.53 -1.73 9.55
CA LEU A 15 -15.18 -0.50 9.14
C LEU A 15 -14.23 0.71 9.28
N VAL A 16 -13.52 0.81 10.40
CA VAL A 16 -12.52 1.86 10.62
C VAL A 16 -11.41 1.78 9.57
N ALA A 17 -10.89 0.59 9.27
CA ALA A 17 -9.87 0.40 8.25
C ALA A 17 -10.35 0.86 6.86
N ARG A 18 -11.59 0.51 6.49
CA ARG A 18 -12.18 0.94 5.21
C ARG A 18 -12.32 2.46 5.13
N ILE A 19 -12.83 3.10 6.18
CA ILE A 19 -12.95 4.57 6.23
C ILE A 19 -11.57 5.22 6.12
N PHE A 20 -10.61 4.76 6.93
CA PHE A 20 -9.27 5.31 6.96
C PHE A 20 -8.59 5.22 5.60
N VAL A 21 -8.62 4.04 4.98
CA VAL A 21 -7.99 3.84 3.66
C VAL A 21 -8.72 4.60 2.56
N SER A 22 -10.04 4.73 2.63
CA SER A 22 -10.80 5.57 1.69
C SER A 22 -10.40 7.05 1.80
N LEU A 23 -10.24 7.56 3.03
CA LEU A 23 -9.78 8.93 3.26
C LEU A 23 -8.36 9.14 2.75
N LEU A 24 -7.43 8.20 3.03
CA LEU A 24 -6.08 8.26 2.51
C LEU A 24 -6.06 8.29 0.98
N PHE A 25 -6.86 7.45 0.33
CA PHE A 25 -6.98 7.41 -1.12
C PHE A 25 -7.54 8.72 -1.68
N LEU A 26 -8.57 9.30 -1.06
CA LEU A 26 -9.14 10.58 -1.48
C LEU A 26 -8.13 11.73 -1.34
N VAL A 27 -7.34 11.76 -0.26
CA VAL A 27 -6.29 12.75 -0.07
C VAL A 27 -5.20 12.60 -1.13
N SER A 28 -4.76 11.37 -1.40
CA SER A 28 -3.78 11.09 -2.45
C SER A 28 -4.29 11.49 -3.84
N LEU A 29 -5.56 11.21 -4.14
CA LEU A 29 -6.20 11.62 -5.38
C LEU A 29 -6.32 13.14 -5.50
N ALA A 30 -6.68 13.84 -4.43
CA ALA A 30 -6.73 15.29 -4.42
C ALA A 30 -5.35 15.91 -4.64
N ALA A 31 -4.30 15.35 -4.02
CA ALA A 31 -2.91 15.75 -4.27
C ALA A 31 -2.53 15.56 -5.74
N ALA A 32 -2.91 14.41 -6.32
CA ALA A 32 -2.63 14.13 -7.72
C ALA A 32 -3.30 15.09 -8.70
N VAL A 33 -4.58 15.41 -8.47
CA VAL A 33 -5.30 16.40 -9.26
C VAL A 33 -4.63 17.78 -9.11
N GLY A 34 -4.22 18.15 -7.91
CA GLY A 34 -3.48 19.39 -7.65
C GLY A 34 -2.19 19.50 -8.44
N THR A 35 -1.36 18.44 -8.44
CA THR A 35 -0.09 18.38 -9.18
C THR A 35 -0.30 18.44 -10.69
N VAL A 36 -1.32 17.77 -11.22
CA VAL A 36 -1.65 17.86 -12.66
C VAL A 36 -2.09 19.27 -13.04
N TRP A 37 -2.85 19.95 -12.18
CA TRP A 37 -3.31 21.32 -12.43
C TRP A 37 -2.20 22.37 -12.28
N SER A 38 -1.24 22.18 -11.37
CA SER A 38 -0.09 23.07 -11.24
C SER A 38 0.92 22.91 -12.38
N GLY A 39 0.84 21.82 -13.14
CA GLY A 39 1.80 21.50 -14.21
C GLY A 39 3.18 21.12 -13.67
N ASP A 40 3.27 20.79 -12.38
CA ASP A 40 4.54 20.43 -11.73
C ASP A 40 4.88 18.96 -12.02
N SER A 41 5.73 18.74 -13.02
CA SER A 41 6.12 17.40 -13.45
C SER A 41 7.05 16.70 -12.46
N ASP A 42 7.79 17.46 -11.66
CA ASP A 42 8.79 16.91 -10.74
C ASP A 42 8.12 16.18 -9.57
N SER A 43 6.90 16.58 -9.21
CA SER A 43 6.11 15.96 -8.14
C SER A 43 5.25 14.76 -8.61
N LEU A 44 5.23 14.44 -9.91
CA LEU A 44 4.34 13.41 -10.47
C LEU A 44 4.66 12.01 -9.96
N THR A 45 5.94 11.69 -9.78
CA THR A 45 6.37 10.35 -9.38
C THR A 45 6.03 10.08 -7.92
N THR A 46 6.32 11.02 -7.02
CA THR A 46 5.91 10.96 -5.60
C THR A 46 4.39 10.82 -5.45
N VAL A 47 3.61 11.59 -6.24
CA VAL A 47 2.16 11.48 -6.29
C VAL A 47 1.71 10.11 -6.77
N ALA A 48 2.30 9.59 -7.85
CA ALA A 48 1.99 8.26 -8.38
C ALA A 48 2.26 7.16 -7.36
N GLY A 49 3.34 7.27 -6.59
CA GLY A 49 3.64 6.37 -5.47
C GLY A 49 2.57 6.42 -4.38
N SER A 50 2.16 7.62 -3.98
CA SER A 50 1.10 7.79 -2.98
C SER A 50 -0.22 7.15 -3.43
N LEU A 51 -0.56 7.31 -4.72
CA LEU A 51 -1.77 6.73 -5.32
C LEU A 51 -1.67 5.22 -5.41
N TYR A 52 -0.50 4.69 -5.77
CA TYR A 52 -0.24 3.27 -5.78
C TYR A 52 -0.43 2.65 -4.39
N VAL A 53 0.22 3.21 -3.37
CA VAL A 53 0.16 2.67 -1.99
C VAL A 53 -1.27 2.73 -1.46
N THR A 54 -1.91 3.90 -1.54
CA THR A 54 -3.27 4.09 -1.02
C THR A 54 -4.31 3.31 -1.81
N GLY A 55 -4.18 3.24 -3.14
CA GLY A 55 -5.06 2.48 -4.01
C GLY A 55 -4.92 0.98 -3.82
N ALA A 56 -3.70 0.46 -3.73
CA ALA A 56 -3.45 -0.97 -3.48
C ALA A 56 -3.98 -1.39 -2.09
N LEU A 57 -3.78 -0.54 -1.07
CA LEU A 57 -4.39 -0.70 0.26
C LEU A 57 -5.91 -0.70 0.18
N ALA A 58 -6.51 0.24 -0.55
CA ALA A 58 -7.96 0.31 -0.72
C ALA A 58 -8.49 -0.99 -1.31
N VAL A 59 -7.91 -1.42 -2.43
CA VAL A 59 -8.28 -2.68 -3.09
C VAL A 59 -8.12 -3.87 -2.13
N GLY A 60 -7.00 -3.95 -1.40
CA GLY A 60 -6.74 -5.01 -0.43
C GLY A 60 -7.79 -5.08 0.67
N VAL A 61 -8.12 -3.93 1.28
CA VAL A 61 -9.06 -3.83 2.41
C VAL A 61 -10.51 -4.01 1.97
N PHE A 62 -10.90 -3.51 0.80
CA PHE A 62 -12.27 -3.68 0.29
C PHE A 62 -12.53 -5.11 -0.18
N LEU A 63 -11.52 -5.78 -0.75
CA LEU A 63 -11.63 -7.17 -1.18
C LEU A 63 -11.30 -8.18 -0.07
N ASP A 64 -10.84 -7.73 1.10
CA ASP A 64 -10.43 -8.58 2.24
C ASP A 64 -9.32 -9.58 1.86
N VAL A 65 -8.35 -9.13 1.05
CA VAL A 65 -7.26 -9.96 0.51
C VAL A 65 -5.88 -9.58 1.02
N THR A 66 -5.79 -8.67 2.00
CA THR A 66 -4.52 -8.18 2.56
C THR A 66 -3.62 -9.29 3.11
N ASP A 67 -4.23 -10.40 3.52
CA ASP A 67 -3.53 -11.55 4.10
C ASP A 67 -3.10 -12.58 3.04
N THR A 68 -3.47 -12.36 1.77
CA THR A 68 -3.11 -13.30 0.70
C THR A 68 -1.67 -13.07 0.23
N PRO A 69 -0.89 -14.13 0.00
CA PRO A 69 0.52 -14.00 -0.41
C PRO A 69 0.66 -13.31 -1.77
N ARG A 70 -0.31 -13.51 -2.68
CA ARG A 70 -0.32 -12.84 -3.98
C ARG A 70 -0.50 -11.33 -3.85
N TRP A 71 -1.40 -10.88 -2.99
CA TRP A 71 -1.61 -9.45 -2.76
C TRP A 71 -0.40 -8.82 -2.07
N GLN A 72 0.14 -9.48 -1.04
CA GLN A 72 1.33 -9.01 -0.33
C GLN A 72 2.54 -8.89 -1.25
N ALA A 73 2.78 -9.90 -2.10
CA ALA A 73 3.85 -9.86 -3.09
C ALA A 73 3.68 -8.69 -4.07
N ALA A 74 2.46 -8.44 -4.55
CA ALA A 74 2.19 -7.31 -5.43
C ALA A 74 2.42 -5.98 -4.69
N PHE A 75 1.86 -5.82 -3.49
CA PHE A 75 1.96 -4.61 -2.68
C PHE A 75 3.42 -4.25 -2.38
N PHE A 76 4.15 -5.16 -1.74
CA PHE A 76 5.56 -4.94 -1.37
C PHE A 76 6.47 -4.87 -2.59
N GLY A 77 6.19 -5.67 -3.64
CA GLY A 77 6.91 -5.61 -4.91
C GLY A 77 6.82 -4.24 -5.57
N GLY A 78 5.61 -3.67 -5.64
CA GLY A 78 5.44 -2.32 -6.16
C GLY A 78 6.12 -1.26 -5.29
N MET A 79 6.13 -1.39 -3.95
CA MET A 79 6.89 -0.46 -3.09
C MET A 79 8.41 -0.52 -3.35
N VAL A 80 8.97 -1.70 -3.57
CA VAL A 80 10.39 -1.87 -3.92
C VAL A 80 10.70 -1.23 -5.27
N VAL A 81 9.89 -1.53 -6.29
CA VAL A 81 10.08 -0.97 -7.64
C VAL A 81 9.95 0.56 -7.60
N PHE A 82 8.95 1.07 -6.88
CA PHE A 82 8.72 2.50 -6.74
C PHE A 82 9.87 3.20 -6.00
N GLY A 83 10.27 2.71 -4.83
CA GLY A 83 11.38 3.30 -4.07
C GLY A 83 12.70 3.27 -4.84
N LEU A 84 12.95 2.23 -5.65
CA LEU A 84 14.12 2.20 -6.55
C LEU A 84 14.02 3.27 -7.65
N ALA A 85 12.84 3.51 -8.20
CA ALA A 85 12.61 4.52 -9.22
C ALA A 85 12.78 5.94 -8.66
N GLU A 86 12.21 6.23 -7.47
CA GLU A 86 12.41 7.51 -6.77
C GLU A 86 13.88 7.73 -6.43
N TYR A 87 14.56 6.75 -5.83
CA TYR A 87 15.97 6.85 -5.49
C TYR A 87 16.87 7.12 -6.71
N ALA A 88 16.53 6.53 -7.86
CA ALA A 88 17.25 6.77 -9.11
C ALA A 88 17.01 8.19 -9.67
N ALA A 89 15.83 8.77 -9.43
CA ALA A 89 15.49 10.12 -9.86
C ALA A 89 16.05 11.19 -8.90
N SER A 90 15.94 10.96 -7.59
CA SER A 90 16.38 11.83 -6.51
C SER A 90 16.93 10.96 -5.37
N PRO A 91 18.26 10.90 -5.18
CA PRO A 91 18.86 10.04 -4.17
C PRO A 91 18.53 10.49 -2.74
N ASP A 92 17.43 9.98 -2.18
CA ASP A 92 17.03 10.15 -0.79
C ASP A 92 17.21 8.84 0.01
N TRP A 93 17.65 8.98 1.26
CA TRP A 93 17.81 7.84 2.17
C TRP A 93 16.46 7.22 2.55
N PHE A 94 15.37 7.99 2.55
CA PHE A 94 14.02 7.50 2.83
C PHE A 94 13.57 6.47 1.79
N ASP A 95 13.91 6.68 0.52
CA ASP A 95 13.55 5.74 -0.54
C ASP A 95 14.30 4.41 -0.40
N LEU A 96 15.56 4.46 0.03
CA LEU A 96 16.33 3.25 0.36
C LEU A 96 15.73 2.48 1.54
N LEU A 97 15.23 3.18 2.56
CA LEU A 97 14.52 2.52 3.64
C LEU A 97 13.23 1.85 3.16
N LEU A 98 12.48 2.51 2.29
CA LEU A 98 11.26 1.96 1.71
C LEU A 98 11.56 0.68 0.92
N VAL A 99 12.60 0.72 0.08
CA VAL A 99 13.10 -0.44 -0.66
C VAL A 99 13.54 -1.55 0.29
N ALA A 100 14.31 -1.23 1.32
CA ALA A 100 14.77 -2.22 2.30
C ALA A 100 13.60 -2.87 3.04
N ALA A 101 12.62 -2.09 3.47
CA ALA A 101 11.42 -2.59 4.15
C ALA A 101 10.58 -3.49 3.23
N GLY A 102 10.31 -3.04 2.00
CA GLY A 102 9.58 -3.84 1.01
C GLY A 102 10.31 -5.15 0.68
N ALA A 103 11.62 -5.10 0.48
CA ALA A 103 12.45 -6.28 0.19
C ALA A 103 12.47 -7.26 1.37
N ALA A 104 12.61 -6.76 2.61
CA ALA A 104 12.56 -7.60 3.80
C ALA A 104 11.22 -8.34 3.92
N MET A 105 10.10 -7.66 3.65
CA MET A 105 8.77 -8.29 3.67
C MET A 105 8.61 -9.33 2.56
N LEU A 106 9.15 -9.09 1.35
CA LEU A 106 9.15 -10.09 0.29
C LEU A 106 10.00 -11.32 0.64
N VAL A 107 11.15 -11.12 1.29
CA VAL A 107 11.98 -12.23 1.79
C VAL A 107 11.23 -13.01 2.86
N ALA A 108 10.62 -12.34 3.83
CA ALA A 108 9.81 -12.98 4.87
C ALA A 108 8.67 -13.79 4.26
N LEU A 109 7.95 -13.23 3.28
CA LEU A 109 6.90 -13.90 2.55
C LEU A 109 7.40 -15.14 1.79
N ALA A 110 8.57 -15.05 1.16
CA ALA A 110 9.20 -16.17 0.46
C ALA A 110 9.67 -17.28 1.41
N LEU A 111 10.10 -16.93 2.63
CA LEU A 111 10.46 -17.91 3.66
C LEU A 111 9.22 -18.62 4.20
N ASP A 112 8.15 -17.88 4.48
CA ASP A 112 6.89 -18.44 4.97
C ASP A 112 6.26 -19.42 3.96
N ALA A 113 6.30 -19.05 2.67
CA ALA A 113 5.86 -19.92 1.57
C ALA A 113 6.70 -21.19 1.38
N ARG A 114 7.92 -21.26 1.94
CA ARG A 114 8.77 -22.47 1.90
C ARG A 114 8.57 -23.37 3.12
N SER A 115 8.02 -22.84 4.22
CA SER A 115 7.78 -23.60 5.45
C SER A 115 6.42 -24.28 5.52
N GLY A 116 5.48 -23.94 4.63
CA GLY A 116 4.17 -24.58 4.47
C GLY A 116 4.15 -25.65 3.40
#